data_AF-A0A4Y7WI36-F1
#
_entry.id   AF-A0A4Y7WI36-F1
#
_cell.length_a   1.000
_cell.length_b   1.000
_cell.length_c   1.000
_cell.angle_alpha   90.00
_cell.angle_beta   90.00
_cell.angle_gamma   90.00
#
_symmetry.space_group_name_H-M   'P 1'
#
loop_
_entity.id
_entity.type
_entity.pdbx_description
1 polymer ?
#
loop_
_entity_poly.entity_id
_entity_poly.type
_entity_poly.pdbx_seq_one_letter_code
_entity_poly.pdbx_strand_id
1 'polypeptide(L)'
;MEHTDLVIERKKLPILLRLGKVLMALIGLTGVVAGIMMAATQEGSMIQAFLILMVSILSLGISLLRIQTVTCPHCQATSTIHTLTVDFECRRCLKPTAIKWKK
;
A
#
# COMPACT_ATOMS: atom_id res chain seq x y z
N MET A 1 27.00 3.79 -18.92
CA MET A 1 25.54 3.52 -19.01
C MET A 1 24.84 4.83 -18.72
N GLU A 2 24.13 5.38 -19.70
CA GLU A 2 23.45 6.67 -19.59
C GLU A 2 22.25 6.53 -18.64
N HIS A 3 22.35 7.12 -17.43
CA HIS A 3 21.24 7.13 -16.47
C HIS A 3 20.28 8.25 -16.83
N THR A 4 19.17 7.90 -17.49
CA THR A 4 18.09 8.87 -17.73
C THR A 4 17.36 9.12 -16.41
N ASP A 5 17.62 10.26 -15.79
CA ASP A 5 16.97 10.70 -14.56
C ASP A 5 15.51 11.11 -14.81
N LEU A 6 14.54 10.45 -14.18
CA LEU A 6 13.16 10.91 -14.20
C LEU A 6 12.79 11.62 -12.91
N VAL A 7 12.43 12.89 -13.02
CA VAL A 7 11.71 13.60 -11.96
C VAL A 7 10.24 13.20 -12.07
N ILE A 8 9.85 12.14 -11.37
CA ILE A 8 8.45 11.73 -11.30
C ILE A 8 7.77 12.63 -10.27
N GLU A 9 6.90 13.52 -10.74
CA GLU A 9 5.97 14.21 -9.84
C GLU A 9 5.05 13.16 -9.22
N ARG A 10 5.00 13.11 -7.88
CA ARG A 10 4.09 12.19 -7.19
C ARG A 10 2.67 12.52 -7.63
N LYS A 11 2.11 11.69 -8.52
CA LYS A 11 0.68 11.74 -8.81
C LYS A 11 -0.04 11.47 -7.50
N LYS A 12 -0.64 12.52 -6.93
CA LYS A 12 -1.38 12.44 -5.65
C LYS A 12 -2.35 11.28 -5.80
N LEU A 13 -2.31 10.31 -4.88
CA LEU A 13 -3.34 9.26 -4.84
C LEU A 13 -4.70 9.97 -4.87
N PRO A 14 -5.68 9.46 -5.65
CA PRO A 14 -6.98 10.08 -5.69
C PRO A 14 -7.51 10.17 -4.26
N ILE A 15 -8.10 11.33 -3.92
CA ILE A 15 -8.54 11.65 -2.55
C ILE A 15 -9.42 10.54 -1.99
N LEU A 16 -10.22 9.89 -2.84
CA LEU A 16 -11.05 8.73 -2.52
C LEU A 16 -10.24 7.53 -1.97
N LEU A 17 -9.11 7.19 -2.58
CA LEU A 17 -8.23 6.11 -2.12
C LEU A 17 -7.56 6.47 -0.79
N ARG A 18 -7.25 7.76 -0.59
CA ARG A 18 -6.70 8.25 0.69
C ARG A 18 -7.74 8.16 1.80
N LEU A 19 -8.97 8.55 1.52
CA LEU A 19 -10.10 8.45 2.45
C LEU A 19 -10.42 6.98 2.78
N GLY A 20 -10.45 6.11 1.77
CA GLY A 20 -10.65 4.67 1.93
C GLY A 20 -9.59 4.01 2.79
N LYS A 21 -8.31 4.41 2.65
CA LYS A 21 -7.23 3.96 3.54
C LYS A 21 -7.43 4.38 4.99
N VAL A 22 -7.90 5.60 5.24
CA VAL A 22 -8.18 6.09 6.59
C VAL A 22 -9.35 5.33 7.21
N LEU A 23 -10.43 5.11 6.45
CA LEU A 23 -11.58 4.30 6.87
C LEU A 23 -11.16 2.86 7.21
N MET A 24 -10.38 2.22 6.34
CA MET A 24 -9.86 0.87 6.59
C MET A 24 -8.94 0.82 7.81
N ALA A 25 -8.14 1.86 8.05
CA ALA A 25 -7.31 1.96 9.25
C ALA A 25 -8.17 2.06 10.50
N LEU A 26 -9.23 2.88 10.50
CA LEU A 26 -10.14 3.01 11.64
C LEU A 26 -10.88 1.69 11.92
N ILE A 27 -11.41 1.03 10.88
CA ILE A 27 -12.10 -0.27 10.99
C ILE A 27 -11.14 -1.34 11.52
N GLY A 28 -9.92 -1.39 11.00
CA GLY A 28 -8.90 -2.32 11.48
C GLY A 28 -8.51 -2.06 12.94
N LEU A 29 -8.37 -0.79 13.34
CA LEU A 29 -8.00 -0.45 14.72
C LEU A 29 -9.12 -0.82 15.70
N THR A 30 -10.37 -0.50 15.37
CA THR A 30 -11.53 -0.87 16.20
C THR A 30 -11.74 -2.38 16.24
N GLY A 31 -11.56 -3.07 15.10
CA GLY A 31 -11.65 -4.52 15.00
C GLY A 31 -10.58 -5.26 15.80
N VAL A 32 -9.33 -4.74 15.84
CA VAL A 32 -8.29 -5.29 16.73
C VAL A 32 -8.68 -5.16 18.20
N VAL A 33 -9.13 -3.97 18.63
CA VAL A 33 -9.54 -3.74 20.02
C VAL A 33 -10.73 -4.62 20.40
N ALA A 34 -11.75 -4.70 19.54
CA ALA A 34 -12.93 -5.54 19.76
C ALA A 34 -12.59 -7.03 19.78
N GLY A 35 -11.71 -7.48 18.88
CA GLY A 35 -11.25 -8.87 18.84
C GLY A 35 -10.48 -9.27 20.09
N ILE A 36 -9.60 -8.40 20.59
CA ILE A 36 -8.89 -8.62 21.86
C ILE A 36 -9.87 -8.63 23.04
N MET A 37 -10.82 -7.69 23.09
CA MET A 37 -11.84 -7.65 24.14
C MET A 37 -12.67 -8.95 24.18
N MET A 38 -13.17 -9.41 23.03
CA MET A 38 -13.93 -10.65 22.95
C MET A 38 -13.11 -11.88 23.31
N ALA A 39 -11.83 -11.91 22.95
CA ALA A 39 -10.93 -12.98 23.38
C ALA A 39 -10.70 -12.98 24.90
N ALA A 40 -10.65 -11.80 25.52
CA ALA A 40 -10.43 -11.63 26.95
C ALA A 40 -11.67 -11.93 27.81
N THR A 41 -12.87 -11.58 27.34
CA THR A 41 -14.11 -11.80 28.10
C THR A 41 -14.61 -13.24 28.07
N GLN A 42 -14.09 -14.10 27.18
CA GLN A 42 -14.52 -15.51 26.99
C GLN A 42 -16.03 -15.70 26.72
N GLU A 43 -16.80 -14.63 26.56
CA GLU A 43 -18.25 -14.66 26.31
C GLU A 43 -18.60 -15.01 24.85
N GLY A 44 -17.60 -15.00 23.95
CA GLY A 44 -17.75 -15.34 22.53
C GLY A 44 -16.98 -16.61 22.13
N SER A 45 -17.37 -17.23 21.02
CA SER A 45 -16.58 -18.32 20.45
C SER A 45 -15.19 -17.80 20.06
N MET A 46 -14.12 -18.50 20.48
CA MET A 46 -12.74 -18.14 20.12
C MET A 46 -12.55 -18.00 18.60
N ILE A 47 -13.31 -18.78 17.82
CA ILE A 47 -13.31 -18.75 16.35
C ILE A 47 -13.74 -17.38 15.82
N GLN A 48 -14.77 -16.76 16.40
CA GLN A 48 -15.26 -15.45 15.99
C GLN A 48 -14.26 -14.34 16.31
N ALA A 49 -13.66 -14.36 17.51
CA ALA A 49 -12.61 -13.40 17.89
C ALA A 49 -11.40 -13.51 16.95
N PHE A 50 -10.99 -14.73 16.59
CA PHE A 50 -9.89 -14.96 15.65
C PHE A 50 -10.18 -14.42 14.24
N LEU A 51 -11.38 -14.64 13.71
CA LEU A 51 -11.77 -14.12 12.40
C LEU A 51 -11.77 -12.59 12.37
N ILE A 52 -12.29 -11.95 13.41
CA ILE A 52 -12.28 -10.48 13.53
C ILE A 52 -10.84 -9.95 13.56
N LEU A 53 -9.96 -10.58 14.33
CA LEU A 53 -8.55 -10.20 14.38
C LEU A 53 -7.85 -10.35 13.02
N MET A 54 -8.08 -11.46 12.32
CA MET A 54 -7.49 -11.70 10.99
C MET A 54 -7.91 -10.64 9.96
N VAL A 55 -9.20 -10.33 9.87
CA VAL A 55 -9.72 -9.30 8.95
C VAL A 55 -9.15 -7.92 9.31
N SER A 56 -9.01 -7.62 10.60
CA SER A 56 -8.51 -6.34 11.08
C SER A 56 -7.01 -6.17 10.81
N ILE A 57 -6.21 -7.22 10.93
CA ILE A 57 -4.78 -7.20 10.60
C ILE A 57 -4.59 -7.02 9.09
N LEU A 58 -5.38 -7.72 8.27
CA LEU A 58 -5.33 -7.59 6.82
C LEU A 58 -5.70 -6.18 6.36
N SER A 59 -6.77 -5.59 6.92
CA SER A 59 -7.19 -4.23 6.57
C SER A 59 -6.15 -3.17 6.96
N LEU A 60 -5.50 -3.32 8.11
CA LEU A 60 -4.38 -2.47 8.53
C LEU A 60 -3.18 -2.62 7.59
N GLY A 61 -2.82 -3.85 7.20
CA GLY A 61 -1.73 -4.11 6.26
C GLY A 61 -1.94 -3.42 4.90
N ILE A 62 -3.16 -3.53 4.35
CA ILE A 62 -3.53 -2.87 3.09
C ILE A 62 -3.50 -1.35 3.21
N SER A 63 -3.88 -0.79 4.36
CA SER A 63 -3.78 0.66 4.58
C SER A 63 -2.33 1.17 4.54
N LEU A 64 -1.38 0.37 5.05
CA LEU A 64 0.04 0.74 5.11
C LEU A 64 0.81 0.55 3.80
N LEU A 65 0.30 -0.23 2.84
CA LEU A 65 0.95 -0.48 1.54
C LEU A 65 1.13 0.81 0.73
N ARG A 66 2.37 1.31 0.62
CA ARG A 66 2.72 2.52 -0.16
C ARG A 66 3.21 2.17 -1.56
N ILE A 67 2.27 1.81 -2.43
CA ILE A 67 2.53 1.51 -3.85
C ILE A 67 2.14 2.72 -4.69
N GLN A 68 2.91 2.99 -5.74
CA GLN A 68 2.62 4.01 -6.73
C GLN A 68 2.79 3.46 -8.13
N THR A 69 1.91 3.85 -9.05
CA THR A 69 2.06 3.59 -10.48
C THR A 69 2.96 4.64 -11.09
N VAL A 70 4.01 4.18 -11.78
CA VAL A 70 4.90 5.02 -12.57
C VAL A 70 4.81 4.63 -14.05
N THR A 71 5.05 5.60 -14.93
CA THR A 71 5.09 5.36 -16.37
C THR A 71 6.54 5.38 -16.83
N CYS A 72 6.97 4.34 -17.55
CA CYS A 72 8.30 4.26 -18.13
C CYS A 72 8.46 5.31 -19.26
N PRO A 73 9.56 6.05 -19.33
CA PRO A 73 9.76 7.12 -20.31
C PRO A 73 10.10 6.56 -21.69
N HIS A 74 10.66 5.35 -21.74
CA HIS A 74 11.15 4.74 -22.97
C HIS A 74 10.06 4.05 -23.77
N CYS A 75 9.08 3.44 -23.10
CA CYS A 75 8.03 2.67 -23.76
C CYS A 75 6.61 3.04 -23.31
N GLN A 76 6.48 4.06 -22.45
CA GLN A 76 5.20 4.53 -21.88
C GLN A 76 4.39 3.44 -21.14
N ALA A 77 5.01 2.30 -20.83
CA ALA A 77 4.36 1.25 -20.06
C ALA A 77 4.23 1.67 -18.59
N THR A 78 3.08 1.40 -18.00
CA THR A 78 2.83 1.65 -16.58
C THR A 78 3.27 0.46 -15.74
N SER A 79 4.01 0.71 -14.66
CA SER A 79 4.43 -0.29 -13.68
C SER A 79 4.11 0.18 -12.26
N THR A 80 3.57 -0.71 -11.44
CA THR A 80 3.39 -0.51 -10.00
C THR A 80 4.69 -0.78 -9.28
N ILE A 81 5.17 0.21 -8.53
CA ILE A 81 6.40 0.11 -7.74
C ILE A 81 6.15 0.54 -6.30
N HIS A 82 7.00 0.09 -5.38
CA HIS A 82 6.98 0.59 -4.02
C HIS A 82 7.59 2.00 -3.98
N THR A 83 6.94 2.94 -3.29
CA THR A 83 7.43 4.34 -3.19
C THR A 83 8.82 4.48 -2.53
N LEU A 84 9.38 3.40 -2.00
CA LEU A 84 10.73 3.34 -1.42
C LEU A 84 11.81 2.98 -2.45
N THR A 85 11.44 2.49 -3.64
CA THR A 85 12.42 2.15 -4.69
C THR A 85 12.95 3.41 -5.35
N VAL A 86 14.28 3.51 -5.45
CA VAL A 86 14.99 4.64 -6.09
C VAL A 86 15.19 4.39 -7.59
N ASP A 87 15.17 3.12 -7.99
CA ASP A 87 15.38 2.65 -9.33
C ASP A 87 14.40 1.51 -9.64
N PHE A 88 14.00 1.41 -10.90
CA PHE A 88 13.25 0.24 -11.38
C PHE A 88 13.66 -0.11 -12.80
N GLU A 89 13.64 -1.40 -13.10
CA GLU A 89 13.78 -1.90 -14.46
C GLU A 89 12.39 -2.08 -15.08
N CYS A 90 12.15 -1.47 -16.23
CA CYS A 90 10.86 -1.63 -16.90
C CYS A 90 10.78 -3.01 -17.55
N ARG A 91 9.82 -3.86 -17.13
CA ARG A 91 9.63 -5.21 -17.71
C ARG A 91 9.42 -5.26 -19.22
N ARG A 92 8.99 -4.17 -19.84
CA ARG A 92 8.69 -4.13 -21.28
C ARG A 92 9.87 -3.73 -22.15
N CYS A 93 10.68 -2.77 -21.69
CA CYS A 93 11.84 -2.31 -22.45
C CYS A 93 13.19 -2.73 -21.85
N LEU A 94 13.17 -3.38 -20.68
CA LEU A 94 14.33 -3.85 -19.91
C LEU A 94 15.38 -2.74 -19.67
N LYS A 95 14.94 -1.47 -19.68
CA LYS A 95 15.81 -0.32 -19.44
C LYS A 95 15.76 0.06 -17.96
N PRO A 96 16.93 0.17 -17.30
CA PRO A 96 17.00 0.67 -15.93
C PRO A 96 16.63 2.15 -15.92
N THR A 97 15.74 2.53 -15.01
CA THR A 97 15.20 3.88 -14.93
C THR A 97 15.33 4.38 -13.49
N ALA A 98 16.02 5.51 -13.29
CA ALA A 98 16.15 6.15 -11.99
C ALA A 98 14.93 7.03 -11.69
N ILE A 99 14.34 6.87 -10.51
CA ILE A 99 13.19 7.64 -10.04
C ILE A 99 13.66 8.67 -9.03
N LYS A 100 13.61 9.94 -9.42
CA LYS A 100 13.77 11.07 -8.50
C LYS A 100 12.40 11.50 -8.00
N TRP A 101 12.07 11.08 -6.78
CA TRP A 101 10.86 11.49 -6.10
C TRP A 101 10.91 12.98 -5.76
N LYS A 102 10.08 13.79 -6.43
CA LYS A 102 9.89 15.20 -6.02
C LYS A 102 9.20 15.22 -4.64
N LYS A 103 9.78 15.95 -3.69
CA LYS A 103 9.24 16.11 -2.31
C LYS A 103 7.92 16.84 -2.33
#